data_AF-A0A3A1QV23-F1
#
_entry.id   AF-A0A3A1QV23-F1
#
_cell.length_a   1.000
_cell.length_b   1.000
_cell.length_c   1.000
_cell.angle_alpha   90.00
_cell.angle_beta   90.00
_cell.angle_gamma   90.00
#
_symmetry.space_group_name_H-M   'P 1'
#
loop_
_entity.id
_entity.type
_entity.pdbx_description
1 polymer ?
#
loop_
_entity_poly.entity_id
_entity_poly.type
_entity_poly.pdbx_seq_one_letter_code
_entity_poly.pdbx_strand_id
1 'polypeptide(L)'
;MLLLFIMILAILIAGTDALVFKLSGRSLKRRVISGIVLLLLTPVIFFLTAISISPFDEAGFGAGMIAVGYAIVYFINAVIVLIWGLLTNKLY
;
A
#
# COMPACT_ATOMS: atom_id res chain seq x y z
N MET A 1 3.94 -17.60 11.78
CA MET A 1 2.95 -17.11 10.81
C MET A 1 2.69 -15.61 10.95
N LEU A 2 2.30 -15.11 12.14
CA LEU A 2 2.09 -13.68 12.38
C LEU A 2 3.32 -12.79 12.08
N LEU A 3 4.52 -13.23 12.47
CA LEU A 3 5.75 -12.48 12.20
C LEU A 3 6.02 -12.32 10.69
N LEU A 4 5.83 -13.39 9.91
CA LEU A 4 6.01 -13.38 8.46
C LEU A 4 5.03 -12.40 7.79
N PHE A 5 3.78 -12.40 8.26
CA PHE A 5 2.74 -11.47 7.84
C PHE A 5 3.13 -10.02 8.10
N ILE A 6 3.62 -9.70 9.30
CA ILE A 6 4.05 -8.34 9.65
C ILE A 6 5.26 -7.90 8.80
N MET A 7 6.20 -8.81 8.55
CA MET A 7 7.37 -8.52 7.72
C MET A 7 6.99 -8.19 6.27
N ILE A 8 6.07 -8.96 5.67
CA ILE A 8 5.63 -8.71 4.29
C ILE A 8 4.90 -7.36 4.20
N LEU A 9 4.05 -7.02 5.18
CA LEU A 9 3.44 -5.69 5.27
C LEU A 9 4.48 -4.58 5.38
N ALA A 10 5.47 -4.73 6.27
CA ALA A 10 6.50 -3.72 6.47
C ALA A 10 7.32 -3.48 5.19
N ILE A 11 7.67 -4.56 4.47
CA ILE A 11 8.40 -4.47 3.19
C ILE A 11 7.54 -3.80 2.12
N LEU A 12 6.26 -4.14 2.02
CA LEU A 12 5.34 -3.53 1.05
C LEU A 12 5.21 -2.02 1.30
N ILE A 13 4.93 -1.61 2.54
CA ILE A 13 4.78 -0.20 2.92
C ILE A 13 6.09 0.56 2.69
N ALA A 14 7.19 0.08 3.26
CA ALA A 14 8.49 0.73 3.12
C ALA A 14 8.97 0.79 1.67
N GLY A 15 8.70 -0.27 0.89
CA GLY A 15 8.98 -0.32 -0.53
C GLY A 15 8.17 0.72 -1.32
N THR A 16 6.86 0.82 -1.07
CA THR A 16 6.04 1.86 -1.70
C THR A 16 6.49 3.26 -1.33
N ASP A 17 6.79 3.50 -0.06
CA ASP A 17 7.23 4.82 0.40
C ASP A 17 8.58 5.18 -0.24
N ALA A 18 9.56 4.28 -0.21
CA ALA A 18 10.86 4.48 -0.86
C ALA A 18 10.73 4.80 -2.36
N LEU A 19 9.82 4.10 -3.06
CA LEU A 19 9.53 4.36 -4.47
C LEU A 19 8.90 5.75 -4.67
N VAL A 20 7.93 6.12 -3.85
CA VAL A 20 7.32 7.46 -3.86
C VAL A 20 8.40 8.52 -3.65
N PHE A 21 9.24 8.39 -2.63
CA PHE A 21 10.29 9.35 -2.33
C PHE A 21 11.28 9.50 -3.50
N LYS A 22 11.70 8.38 -4.09
CA LYS A 22 12.66 8.36 -5.20
C LYS A 22 12.08 8.95 -6.49
N LEU A 23 10.82 8.63 -6.82
CA LEU A 23 10.17 9.07 -8.07
C LEU A 23 9.62 10.50 -7.98
N SER A 24 9.10 10.88 -6.80
CA SER A 24 8.46 12.18 -6.61
C SER A 24 9.46 13.30 -6.36
N GLY A 25 10.59 12.99 -5.73
CA GLY A 25 11.55 13.98 -5.26
C GLY A 25 10.90 15.07 -4.41
N ARG A 26 11.17 16.34 -4.73
CA ARG A 26 10.58 17.52 -4.07
C ARG A 26 9.34 18.08 -4.79
N SER A 27 8.92 17.51 -5.92
CA SER A 27 7.84 18.10 -6.70
C SER A 27 6.46 17.70 -6.16
N LEU A 28 5.67 18.70 -5.78
CA LEU A 28 4.30 18.53 -5.28
C LEU A 28 3.45 17.66 -6.22
N LYS A 29 3.44 18.01 -7.51
CA LYS A 29 2.65 17.33 -8.53
C LYS A 29 2.94 15.83 -8.58
N ARG A 30 4.22 15.43 -8.53
CA ARG A 30 4.59 14.01 -8.58
C ARG A 30 4.21 13.28 -7.30
N ARG A 31 4.33 13.91 -6.12
CA ARG A 31 3.90 13.30 -4.84
C ARG A 31 2.40 13.01 -4.83
N VAL A 32 1.59 13.97 -5.27
CA VAL A 32 0.13 13.81 -5.37
C VAL A 32 -0.23 12.73 -6.38
N ILE A 33 0.39 12.73 -7.56
CA ILE A 33 0.18 11.68 -8.57
C ILE A 33 0.56 10.30 -8.02
N SER A 34 1.69 10.18 -7.32
CA SER A 34 2.11 8.93 -6.69
C SER A 34 1.11 8.45 -5.64
N GLY A 35 0.57 9.34 -4.80
CA GLY A 35 -0.50 8.99 -3.86
C GLY A 35 -1.77 8.48 -4.56
N ILE A 36 -2.19 9.13 -5.65
CA ILE A 36 -3.34 8.68 -6.46
C ILE A 36 -3.07 7.31 -7.09
N VAL A 37 -1.88 7.10 -7.66
CA VAL A 37 -1.49 5.81 -8.24
C VAL A 37 -1.49 4.71 -7.18
N LEU A 38 -0.95 4.98 -5.99
CA LEU A 38 -1.00 4.03 -4.88
C LEU A 38 -2.44 3.70 -4.49
N LEU A 39 -3.34 4.70 -4.38
CA LEU A 39 -4.75 4.44 -4.07
C LEU A 39 -5.40 3.50 -5.10
N LEU A 40 -5.13 3.73 -6.39
CA LEU A 40 -5.65 2.90 -7.48
C LEU A 40 -5.07 1.47 -7.49
N LEU A 41 -3.89 1.26 -6.91
CA LEU A 41 -3.29 -0.06 -6.75
C LEU A 41 -3.88 -0.87 -5.59
N THR A 42 -4.64 -0.26 -4.68
CA THR A 42 -5.30 -0.97 -3.56
C THR A 42 -6.09 -2.23 -3.99
N PRO A 43 -7.00 -2.18 -4.98
CA PRO A 43 -7.69 -3.38 -5.45
C PRO A 43 -6.73 -4.42 -6.05
N VAL A 44 -5.63 -3.99 -6.66
CA VAL A 44 -4.60 -4.92 -7.16
C VAL A 44 -3.93 -5.65 -5.99
N ILE A 45 -3.58 -4.94 -4.92
CA ILE A 45 -3.02 -5.54 -3.69
C ILE A 45 -4.00 -6.53 -3.07
N PHE A 46 -5.30 -6.22 -3.05
CA PHE A 46 -6.34 -7.15 -2.59
C PHE A 46 -6.30 -8.46 -3.38
N PHE A 47 -6.39 -8.40 -4.71
CA PHE A 47 -6.42 -9.60 -5.55
C PHE A 47 -5.10 -10.37 -5.49
N LEU A 48 -3.95 -9.69 -5.51
CA LEU A 48 -2.65 -10.35 -5.38
C LEU A 48 -2.52 -11.10 -4.06
N THR A 49 -2.99 -10.50 -2.97
CA THR A 49 -2.96 -11.14 -1.64
C THR A 49 -3.92 -12.34 -1.60
N ALA A 50 -5.13 -12.18 -2.11
CA ALA A 50 -6.13 -13.25 -2.16
C ALA A 50 -5.64 -14.45 -2.99
N ILE A 51 -5.08 -14.23 -4.17
CA ILE A 51 -4.55 -15.29 -5.05
C ILE A 51 -3.32 -15.97 -4.41
N SER A 52 -2.46 -15.21 -3.73
CA SER A 52 -1.26 -15.77 -3.09
C SER A 52 -1.58 -16.67 -1.91
N ILE A 53 -2.69 -16.41 -1.20
CA ILE A 53 -3.05 -17.12 0.03
C ILE A 53 -4.10 -18.21 -0.22
N SER A 54 -4.93 -18.06 -1.26
CA SER A 54 -5.97 -19.02 -1.64
C SER A 54 -5.50 -20.49 -1.69
N PRO A 55 -4.29 -20.84 -2.18
CA PRO A 55 -3.80 -22.22 -2.16
C PRO A 55 -3.63 -22.83 -0.75
N PHE A 56 -3.60 -22.00 0.29
CA PHE A 56 -3.41 -22.39 1.68
C PHE A 56 -4.70 -22.30 2.51
N ASP A 57 -5.83 -21.91 1.91
CA ASP A 57 -7.14 -21.79 2.54
C ASP A 57 -8.25 -22.24 1.58
N GLU A 58 -8.56 -23.53 1.60
CA GLU A 58 -9.55 -24.18 0.70
C GLU A 58 -10.95 -23.56 0.80
N ALA A 59 -11.33 -23.04 1.97
CA ALA A 59 -12.62 -22.39 2.18
C ALA A 59 -12.62 -20.90 1.77
N GLY A 60 -11.44 -20.31 1.56
CA GLY A 60 -11.24 -18.94 1.07
C GLY A 60 -11.60 -17.80 2.06
N PHE A 61 -12.18 -18.11 3.22
CA PHE A 61 -12.59 -17.11 4.19
C PHE A 61 -11.38 -16.43 4.87
N GLY A 62 -10.38 -17.21 5.27
CA GLY A 62 -9.13 -16.71 5.84
C GLY A 62 -8.32 -15.90 4.82
N ALA A 63 -8.22 -16.38 3.58
CA ALA A 63 -7.60 -15.67 2.47
C ALA A 63 -8.30 -14.33 2.22
N GLY A 64 -9.63 -14.30 2.26
CA GLY A 64 -10.43 -13.09 2.15
C GLY A 64 -10.15 -12.09 3.28
N MET A 65 -10.18 -12.54 4.54
CA MET A 65 -9.88 -11.69 5.69
C MET A 65 -8.47 -11.08 5.61
N ILE A 66 -7.48 -11.90 5.22
CA ILE A 66 -6.10 -11.42 5.07
C ILE A 66 -5.99 -10.42 3.91
N ALA A 67 -6.61 -10.70 2.77
CA ALA A 67 -6.61 -9.79 1.62
C ALA A 67 -7.25 -8.44 1.95
N VAL A 68 -8.38 -8.44 2.66
CA VAL A 68 -9.00 -7.21 3.17
C VAL A 68 -8.05 -6.46 4.12
N GLY A 69 -7.44 -7.17 5.07
CA GLY A 69 -6.50 -6.57 6.01
C GLY A 69 -5.33 -5.88 5.32
N TYR A 70 -4.68 -6.55 4.37
CA TYR A 70 -3.59 -5.96 3.58
C TYR A 70 -4.06 -4.76 2.76
N ALA A 71 -5.21 -4.87 2.09
CA ALA A 71 -5.74 -3.80 1.28
C ALA A 71 -6.05 -2.55 2.11
N ILE A 72 -6.61 -2.71 3.32
CA ILE A 72 -6.89 -1.58 4.23
C ILE A 72 -5.59 -0.90 4.65
N VAL A 73 -4.58 -1.66 5.09
CA VAL A 73 -3.30 -1.08 5.52
C VAL A 73 -2.62 -0.35 4.36
N TYR A 74 -2.61 -0.95 3.18
CA TYR A 74 -2.05 -0.33 1.98
C TYR A 74 -2.80 0.93 1.56
N PHE A 75 -4.14 0.90 1.62
CA PHE A 75 -5.00 2.06 1.36
C PHE A 75 -4.69 3.21 2.32
N ILE A 76 -4.60 2.92 3.61
CA ILE A 76 -4.25 3.93 4.63
C ILE A 76 -2.87 4.53 4.30
N ASN A 77 -1.88 3.71 3.93
CA ASN A 77 -0.58 4.22 3.53
C ASN A 77 -0.66 5.16 2.32
N ALA A 78 -1.41 4.77 1.29
CA ALA A 78 -1.62 5.59 0.10
C ALA A 78 -2.30 6.93 0.42
N VAL A 79 -3.29 6.93 1.32
CA VAL A 79 -3.93 8.16 1.84
C VAL A 79 -2.92 9.04 2.57
N ILE A 80 -2.09 8.47 3.45
CA ILE A 80 -1.05 9.22 4.18
C ILE A 80 -0.08 9.89 3.21
N VAL A 81 0.40 9.16 2.20
CA VAL A 81 1.28 9.69 1.15
C VAL A 81 0.61 10.83 0.40
N LEU A 82 -0.67 10.68 0.03
CA LEU A 82 -1.42 11.70 -0.68
C LEU A 82 -1.59 12.98 0.17
N ILE A 83 -2.00 12.83 1.43
CA ILE A 83 -2.15 13.94 2.37
C ILE A 83 -0.81 14.63 2.59
N TRP A 84 0.26 13.87 2.80
CA TRP A 84 1.60 14.43 2.97
C TRP A 84 2.06 15.19 1.73
N GLY A 85 1.76 14.67 0.53
CA GLY A 85 1.93 15.37 -0.74
C GLY A 85 1.21 16.71 -0.77
N LEU A 86 -0.07 16.75 -0.39
CA LEU A 86 -0.89 17.97 -0.40
C LEU A 86 -0.45 19.00 0.66
N LEU A 87 -0.04 18.55 1.84
CA LEU A 87 0.35 19.41 2.96
C LEU A 87 1.76 20.00 2.81
N THR A 88 2.66 19.35 2.06
CA THR A 88 4.04 19.83 1.88
C THR A 88 4.14 21.05 0.95
N ASN A 89 3.02 21.63 0.51
CA ASN A 89 2.97 22.79 -0.39
C ASN A 89 3.43 24.14 0.24
N LYS A 90 4.00 24.12 1.45
CA LYS A 90 4.32 25.34 2.22
C LYS A 90 5.66 25.36 2.98
N LEU A 91 6.59 24.45 2.72
CA LEU A 91 7.91 24.51 3.35
C LEU A 91 8.99 24.56 2.26
N TYR A 92 9.59 25.75 2.15
CA TYR A 92 10.70 26.20 1.29
C TYR A 92 10.32 26.68 -0.12
#